data_AF-A0A554JGI8-F1
#
_entry.id   AF-A0A554JGI8-F1
#
_cell.length_a   1.000
_cell.length_b   1.000
_cell.length_c   1.000
_cell.angle_alpha   90.00
_cell.angle_beta   90.00
_cell.angle_gamma   90.00
#
_symmetry.space_group_name_H-M   'P 1'
#
loop_
_entity.id
_entity.type
_entity.pdbx_description
1 polymer ?
#
loop_
_entity_poly.entity_id
_entity_poly.type
_entity_poly.pdbx_seq_one_letter_code
_entity_poly.pdbx_strand_id
1 'polypeptide(L)' 'IALPKELVSKGFAVLPRKEYEEFLRFRFKTIREIKMTPAQKKALARARKNLLRGKFFTLYELKRKLGIKD' A
#
# COMPACT_ATOMS: atom_id res chain seq x y z
N ILE A 1 -20.46 14.64 -12.83
CA ILE A 1 -20.95 15.11 -11.50
C ILE A 1 -20.45 16.52 -11.33
N ALA A 2 -21.34 17.51 -11.20
CA ALA A 2 -20.97 18.91 -10.96
C ALA A 2 -21.37 19.28 -9.52
N LEU A 3 -20.46 19.94 -8.78
CA LEU A 3 -20.79 20.48 -7.46
C LEU A 3 -21.54 21.81 -7.59
N PRO A 4 -22.57 22.04 -6.77
CA PRO A 4 -23.11 23.36 -6.53
C PRO A 4 -22.02 24.39 -6.21
N LYS A 5 -22.10 25.58 -6.79
CA LYS A 5 -21.08 26.63 -6.64
C LYS A 5 -20.92 27.08 -5.18
N GLU A 6 -21.97 27.00 -4.37
CA GLU A 6 -21.89 27.37 -2.94
C GLU A 6 -21.06 26.38 -2.11
N LEU A 7 -20.87 25.15 -2.59
CA LEU A 7 -20.02 24.16 -1.93
C LEU A 7 -18.56 24.33 -2.33
N VAL A 8 -18.27 24.78 -3.55
CA VAL A 8 -16.91 25.08 -3.98
C VAL A 8 -16.33 26.26 -3.21
N SER A 9 -17.13 27.31 -2.96
CA SER A 9 -16.70 28.48 -2.18
C SER A 9 -16.43 28.18 -0.70
N LYS A 10 -16.97 27.06 -0.18
CA LYS A 10 -16.73 26.56 1.18
C LYS A 10 -15.57 25.54 1.25
N GLY A 11 -14.87 25.29 0.14
CA GLY A 11 -13.70 24.42 0.10
C GLY A 11 -14.00 22.92 -0.03
N PHE A 12 -15.19 22.53 -0.47
CA PHE A 12 -15.53 21.13 -0.71
C PHE A 12 -14.99 20.64 -2.07
N ALA A 13 -14.47 19.41 -2.11
CA ALA A 13 -13.97 18.76 -3.32
C ALA A 13 -14.86 17.57 -3.72
N VAL A 14 -15.05 17.34 -5.03
CA VAL A 14 -15.65 16.09 -5.52
C VAL A 14 -14.58 15.02 -5.47
N LEU A 15 -14.90 13.91 -4.81
CA LEU A 15 -14.09 12.71 -4.87
C LEU A 15 -14.98 11.52 -5.24
N PRO A 16 -14.55 10.65 -6.17
CA PRO A 16 -15.18 9.36 -6.39
C PRO A 16 -15.33 8.61 -5.06
N ARG A 17 -16.50 7.99 -4.86
CA ARG A 17 -16.81 7.29 -3.61
C ARG A 17 -15.70 6.31 -3.17
N LYS A 18 -15.15 5.54 -4.12
CA LYS A 18 -14.09 4.56 -3.85
C LYS A 18 -12.82 5.23 -3.29
N GLU A 19 -12.41 6.35 -3.88
CA GLU A 19 -11.25 7.11 -3.43
C GLU A 19 -11.48 7.73 -2.05
N TYR A 20 -12.71 8.18 -1.76
CA TYR A 20 -13.08 8.68 -0.43
C TYR A 20 -13.01 7.59 0.64
N GLU A 21 -13.56 6.41 0.35
CA GLU A 21 -13.50 5.26 1.25
C GLU A 21 -12.05 4.81 1.49
N GLU A 22 -11.20 4.86 0.47
CA GLU A 22 -9.77 4.57 0.61
C GLU A 22 -9.05 5.63 1.46
N PHE A 23 -9.32 6.91 1.25
CA PHE A 23 -8.80 8.00 2.07
C PHE A 23 -9.19 7.85 3.54
N LEU A 24 -10.46 7.53 3.83
CA LEU A 24 -10.90 7.28 5.21
C LEU A 24 -10.19 6.08 5.82
N ARG A 25 -9.99 4.99 5.07
CA ARG A 25 -9.20 3.84 5.53
C ARG A 25 -7.77 4.23 5.90
N PHE A 26 -7.14 5.10 5.11
CA PHE A 26 -5.80 5.61 5.42
C PHE A 26 -5.78 6.59 6.59
N ARG A 27 -6.81 7.43 6.75
CA ARG A 27 -6.90 8.42 7.83
C ARG A 27 -7.11 7.78 9.20
N PHE A 28 -7.93 6.73 9.26
CA PHE A 28 -8.28 6.05 10.52
C PHE A 28 -7.34 4.91 10.89
N LYS A 29 -6.62 4.33 9.91
CA LYS A 29 -5.51 3.44 10.24
C LYS A 29 -4.34 4.31 10.65
N THR A 30 -3.88 4.18 11.89
CA THR A 30 -2.58 4.71 12.29
C THR A 30 -1.50 3.95 11.51
N ILE A 31 -1.17 4.42 10.31
CA ILE A 31 -0.08 3.85 9.52
C ILE A 31 1.19 4.26 10.23
N ARG A 32 1.78 3.32 10.97
CA ARG A 32 3.08 3.55 11.59
C ARG A 32 4.10 3.74 10.48
N GLU A 33 4.54 4.98 10.28
CA GLU A 33 5.63 5.25 9.35
C GLU A 33 6.90 4.59 9.87
N ILE A 34 7.41 3.62 9.11
CA ILE A 34 8.65 2.92 9.43
C ILE A 34 9.79 3.72 8.80
N LYS A 35 10.64 4.34 9.63
CA LYS A 35 11.87 4.97 9.16
C LYS A 35 12.82 3.89 8.62
N MET A 36 12.84 3.72 7.30
CA MET A 36 13.71 2.75 6.64
C MET A 36 15.13 3.28 6.46
N THR A 37 16.12 2.42 6.71
CA THR A 37 17.51 2.67 6.34
C THR A 37 17.70 2.66 4.81
N PRO A 38 18.77 3.24 4.27
CA PRO A 38 19.05 3.19 2.82
C PRO A 38 19.12 1.75 2.27
N ALA A 39 19.65 0.81 3.06
CA ALA A 39 19.70 -0.60 2.68
C ALA A 39 18.30 -1.22 2.58
N GLN A 40 17.42 -0.93 3.54
CA GLN A 40 16.03 -1.40 3.53
C GLN A 40 15.26 -0.84 2.32
N LYS A 41 15.44 0.45 1.98
CA LYS A 41 14.83 1.04 0.78
C LYS A 41 15.28 0.34 -0.51
N LYS A 42 16.59 0.06 -0.63
CA LYS A 42 17.14 -0.70 -1.77
C LYS A 42 16.59 -2.12 -1.84
N ALA A 43 16.48 -2.81 -0.70
CA ALA A 43 15.91 -4.14 -0.60
C ALA A 43 14.43 -4.17 -1.04
N LEU A 44 13.63 -3.20 -0.59
CA LEU A 44 12.22 -3.08 -0.99
C LEU A 44 12.07 -2.84 -2.50
N ALA A 45 12.88 -1.96 -3.08
CA ALA A 45 12.88 -1.72 -4.51
C ALA A 45 13.20 -2.99 -5.31
N ARG A 46 14.17 -3.79 -4.83
CA ARG A 46 14.51 -5.09 -5.42
C ARG A 46 13.37 -6.10 -5.27
N ALA A 47 12.75 -6.17 -4.09
CA ALA A 47 11.63 -7.07 -3.84
C ALA A 47 10.45 -6.79 -4.78
N ARG A 48 10.10 -5.51 -5.00
CA ARG A 48 9.06 -5.11 -5.97
C ARG A 48 9.40 -5.57 -7.40
N LYS A 49 10.64 -5.37 -7.84
CA LYS A 49 11.10 -5.84 -9.17
C LYS A 49 11.04 -7.37 -9.30
N ASN A 50 11.40 -8.10 -8.25
CA ASN A 50 11.33 -9.55 -8.22
C ASN A 50 9.89 -10.05 -8.30
N LEU A 51 8.97 -9.44 -7.55
CA LEU A 51 7.54 -9.77 -7.58
C LEU A 51 6.95 -9.59 -8.98
N LEU A 52 7.22 -8.45 -9.64
CA LEU A 52 6.77 -8.20 -11.02
C LEU A 52 7.34 -9.19 -12.03
N ARG A 53 8.50 -9.80 -11.75
CA ARG A 53 9.15 -10.81 -12.58
C ARG A 53 8.74 -12.25 -12.21
N GLY A 54 7.78 -12.43 -11.32
CA GLY A 54 7.37 -13.75 -10.83
C GLY A 54 8.41 -14.44 -9.93
N LYS A 55 9.42 -13.72 -9.44
CA LYS A 55 10.48 -14.24 -8.57
C LYS A 55 10.11 -14.07 -7.10
N PHE A 56 9.23 -14.92 -6.59
CA PHE A 56 8.84 -14.97 -5.18
C PHE A 56 8.90 -16.41 -4.65
N PHE A 57 8.90 -16.57 -3.33
CA PHE A 57 8.74 -17.88 -2.70
C PHE A 57 7.32 -18.03 -2.18
N THR A 58 6.71 -19.17 -2.45
CA THR A 58 5.49 -19.59 -1.77
C THR A 58 5.80 -20.00 -0.33
N LEU A 59 4.77 -20.03 0.52
CA LEU A 59 4.92 -20.50 1.91
C LEU A 59 5.49 -21.93 1.97
N TYR A 60 5.05 -22.79 1.06
CA TYR A 60 5.55 -24.16 0.94
C TYR A 60 7.04 -24.20 0.60
N GLU A 61 7.47 -23.46 -0.42
CA GLU A 61 8.89 -23.38 -0.80
C GLU A 61 9.76 -22.78 0.31
N LEU A 62 9.22 -21.78 1.02
CA LEU A 62 9.90 -21.17 2.16
C LEU A 62 10.10 -22.17 3.30
N LYS A 63 9.04 -22.87 3.72
CA LYS A 63 9.08 -23.91 4.76
C LYS A 63 10.09 -25.00 4.41
N ARG A 64 10.02 -25.51 3.17
CA ARG A 64 10.93 -26.56 2.69
C ARG A 64 12.39 -26.10 2.71
N LYS A 65 12.68 -24.87 2.29
CA LYS A 65 14.04 -24.31 2.30
C LYS A 65 14.57 -24.02 3.70
N LEU A 66 13.69 -23.68 4.63
CA LEU A 66 14.02 -23.47 6.04
C LEU A 66 14.04 -24.77 6.86
N GLY A 67 13.67 -25.91 6.27
CA GLY A 67 13.61 -27.20 6.98
C GLY A 67 12.45 -27.31 7.98
N ILE A 68 11.44 -26.44 7.88
CA ILE A 68 10.25 -26.48 8.73
C ILE A 68 9.32 -27.57 8.18
N LYS A 69 9.10 -28.64 8.95
CA LYS A 69 8.11 -29.69 8.66
C LYS A 69 6.71 -29.20 9.04
N ASP A 70 5.71 -29.61 8.28
CA ASP A 70 4.29 -29.29 8.53
C ASP A 70 3.76 -29.95 9.81
#